data_AF-A0A7V5X467-F1
#
_entry.id   AF-A0A7V5X467-F1
#
_cell.length_a   1.000
_cell.length_b   1.000
_cell.length_c   1.000
_cell.angle_alpha   90.00
_cell.angle_beta   90.00
_cell.angle_gamma   90.00
#
_symmetry.space_group_name_H-M   'P 1'
#
loop_
_entity.id
_entity.type
_entity.pdbx_description
1 polymer ?
#
loop_
_entity_poly.entity_id
_entity_poly.type
_entity_poly.pdbx_seq_one_letter_code
_entity_poly.pdbx_strand_id
1 'polypeptide(L)'
;RQQTGARMIGTSASRTDHGMSWADVRKLAHNTDICVLFGTGWGIAPHLIKTLDGVIDPIEGAGDFNHLSVRSAVSIAIDRIVGR
;
A
#
# COMPACT_ATOMS: atom_id res chain seq x y z
N ARG A 1 4.93 -11.69 20.13
CA ARG A 1 4.10 -10.83 19.26
C ARG A 1 2.88 -11.65 18.87
N GLN A 2 1.66 -11.25 19.22
CA GLN A 2 0.48 -11.91 18.67
C GLN A 2 0.38 -11.54 17.18
N GLN A 3 0.48 -12.53 16.31
CA GLN A 3 0.17 -12.39 14.89
C GLN A 3 -1.35 -12.31 14.78
N THR A 4 -1.88 -11.18 14.33
CA THR A 4 -3.32 -10.95 14.21
C THR A 4 -3.96 -11.71 13.04
N GLY A 5 -3.17 -12.46 12.26
CA GLY A 5 -3.62 -13.11 11.02
C GLY A 5 -3.86 -12.13 9.85
N ALA A 6 -3.75 -10.82 10.09
CA ALA A 6 -3.95 -9.81 9.07
C ALA A 6 -2.83 -9.85 8.02
N ARG A 7 -3.19 -9.62 6.75
CA ARG A 7 -2.21 -9.49 5.67
C ARG A 7 -1.54 -8.14 5.68
N MET A 8 -0.22 -8.14 5.65
CA MET A 8 0.64 -6.96 5.70
C MET A 8 0.88 -6.45 4.27
N ILE A 9 0.28 -5.31 3.92
CA ILE A 9 0.31 -4.74 2.56
C ILE A 9 1.10 -3.43 2.58
N GLY A 10 2.20 -3.35 1.83
CA GLY A 10 3.05 -2.15 1.78
C GLY A 10 2.64 -1.16 0.68
N THR A 11 3.00 0.11 0.85
CA THR A 11 2.86 1.14 -0.19
C THR A 11 4.23 1.62 -0.68
N SER A 12 4.35 1.96 -1.96
CA SER A 12 5.55 2.54 -2.57
C SER A 12 5.18 3.59 -3.62
N ALA A 13 5.99 4.65 -3.76
CA ALA A 13 5.88 5.59 -4.88
C ALA A 13 6.55 5.05 -6.16
N SER A 14 7.45 4.08 -6.03
CA SER A 14 8.08 3.40 -7.16
C SER A 14 7.31 2.13 -7.49
N ARG A 15 7.12 1.87 -8.79
CA ARG A 15 6.51 0.65 -9.30
C ARG A 15 7.38 -0.56 -8.97
N THR A 16 6.73 -1.67 -8.63
CA THR A 16 7.36 -2.97 -8.39
C THR A 16 6.84 -3.97 -9.40
N ASP A 17 7.67 -4.88 -9.89
CA ASP A 17 7.30 -5.86 -10.95
C ASP A 17 6.11 -6.76 -10.57
N HIS A 18 5.83 -6.91 -9.27
CA HIS A 18 4.72 -7.70 -8.72
C HIS A 18 3.80 -6.86 -7.82
N GLY A 19 3.56 -5.61 -8.21
CA GLY A 19 2.61 -4.74 -7.52
C GLY A 19 1.17 -5.28 -7.57
N MET A 20 0.45 -5.14 -6.47
CA MET A 20 -0.98 -5.39 -6.39
C MET A 20 -1.73 -4.16 -6.85
N SER A 21 -2.73 -4.34 -7.72
CA SER A 21 -3.58 -3.23 -8.11
C SER A 21 -4.46 -2.76 -6.94
N TRP A 22 -4.87 -1.50 -6.94
CA TRP A 22 -5.81 -0.96 -5.95
C TRP A 22 -7.13 -1.75 -5.91
N ALA A 23 -7.60 -2.25 -7.06
CA ALA A 23 -8.81 -3.05 -7.15
C ALA A 23 -8.63 -4.44 -6.48
N ASP A 24 -7.46 -5.06 -6.61
CA ASP A 24 -7.18 -6.34 -5.98
C ASP A 24 -7.06 -6.20 -4.46
N VAL A 25 -6.44 -5.13 -3.98
CA VAL A 25 -6.36 -4.83 -2.54
C VAL A 25 -7.74 -4.53 -1.97
N ARG A 26 -8.60 -3.80 -2.69
CA ARG A 26 -10.00 -3.59 -2.29
C ARG A 26 -10.75 -4.91 -2.15
N LYS A 27 -10.67 -5.79 -3.15
CA LYS A 27 -11.27 -7.14 -3.09
C LYS A 27 -10.70 -7.96 -1.93
N LEU A 28 -9.41 -7.87 -1.65
CA LEU A 28 -8.77 -8.53 -0.53
C LEU A 28 -9.35 -8.02 0.80
N ALA A 29 -9.43 -6.70 0.98
CA ALA A 29 -9.96 -6.07 2.19
C ALA A 29 -11.42 -6.43 2.52
N HIS A 30 -12.21 -6.84 1.52
CA HIS A 30 -13.58 -7.33 1.74
C HIS A 30 -13.65 -8.72 2.40
N ASN A 31 -12.59 -9.53 2.27
CA ASN A 31 -12.61 -10.94 2.65
C ASN A 31 -11.62 -11.27 3.78
N THR A 32 -10.67 -10.39 4.08
CA THR A 32 -9.64 -10.61 5.11
C THR A 32 -9.20 -9.30 5.74
N ASP A 33 -8.77 -9.37 6.99
CA ASP A 33 -8.15 -8.24 7.67
C ASP A 33 -6.82 -7.89 7.00
N ILE A 34 -6.62 -6.62 6.71
CA ILE A 34 -5.38 -6.11 6.14
C ILE A 34 -4.77 -5.02 7.03
N CYS A 35 -3.46 -5.00 7.12
CA CYS A 35 -2.69 -3.92 7.70
C CYS A 35 -1.91 -3.23 6.59
N VAL A 36 -2.26 -1.99 6.28
CA VAL A 36 -1.57 -1.20 5.26
C VAL A 36 -0.40 -0.46 5.90
N LEU A 37 0.82 -0.72 5.42
CA LEU A 37 2.04 -0.08 5.89
C LEU A 37 2.42 1.08 4.98
N PHE A 38 2.66 2.23 5.60
CA PHE A 38 3.16 3.42 4.94
C PHE A 38 4.59 3.71 5.40
N GLY A 39 5.47 3.96 4.44
CA GLY A 39 6.84 4.39 4.72
C GLY A 39 6.91 5.84 5.19
N THR A 40 8.03 6.21 5.77
CA THR A 40 8.38 7.60 6.12
C THR A 40 9.73 7.96 5.53
N GLY A 41 10.03 9.26 5.34
CA GLY A 41 11.30 9.69 4.77
C GLY A 41 11.49 9.15 3.34
N TRP A 42 12.37 8.16 3.20
CA TRP A 42 12.70 7.51 1.91
C TRP A 42 11.81 6.31 1.55
N GLY A 43 10.77 6.04 2.34
CA GLY A 43 9.83 4.93 2.12
C GLY A 43 10.08 3.74 3.05
N ILE A 44 9.55 2.58 2.66
CA ILE A 44 9.71 1.34 3.42
C ILE A 44 11.08 0.74 3.12
N ALA A 45 11.79 0.29 4.16
CA ALA A 45 13.10 -0.31 3.98
C ALA A 45 13.02 -1.56 3.08
N PRO A 46 13.95 -1.75 2.12
CA PRO A 46 13.87 -2.86 1.15
C PRO A 46 13.81 -4.26 1.78
N HIS A 47 14.44 -4.46 2.94
CA HIS A 47 14.38 -5.74 3.65
C HIS A 47 12.99 -6.02 4.22
N LEU A 48 12.25 -4.98 4.63
CA LEU A 48 10.89 -5.12 5.16
C LEU A 48 9.90 -5.40 4.02
N ILE A 49 10.07 -4.76 2.85
CA ILE A 49 9.25 -5.02 1.65
C ILE A 49 9.21 -6.52 1.31
N LYS A 50 10.34 -7.22 1.42
CA LYS A 50 10.44 -8.66 1.14
C LYS A 50 9.67 -9.55 2.11
N THR A 51 9.24 -9.03 3.24
CA THR A 51 8.48 -9.76 4.27
C THR A 51 6.98 -9.49 4.23
N LEU A 52 6.54 -8.58 3.36
CA LEU A 52 5.13 -8.22 3.22
C LEU A 52 4.39 -9.24 2.37
N ASP A 53 3.09 -9.39 2.61
CA ASP A 53 2.21 -10.26 1.81
C ASP A 53 1.94 -9.67 0.42
N GLY A 54 2.19 -8.37 0.25
CA GLY A 54 2.10 -7.68 -1.03
C GLY A 54 2.51 -6.21 -0.93
N VAL A 55 2.72 -5.59 -2.09
CA VAL A 55 2.97 -4.15 -2.23
C VAL A 55 1.98 -3.59 -3.22
N ILE A 56 1.28 -2.51 -2.87
CA ILE A 56 0.32 -1.85 -3.76
C ILE A 56 1.06 -1.05 -4.82
N ASP A 57 0.54 -1.06 -6.04
CA ASP A 57 0.95 -0.16 -7.10
C ASP A 57 0.94 1.32 -6.65
N PRO A 58 1.87 2.14 -7.16
CA PRO A 58 1.96 3.53 -6.77
C PRO A 58 0.68 4.30 -7.06
N ILE A 59 0.44 5.35 -6.25
CA ILE A 59 -0.64 6.30 -6.51
C ILE A 59 -0.19 7.21 -7.65
N GLU A 60 -0.70 6.95 -8.85
CA GLU A 60 -0.44 7.80 -10.01
C GLU A 60 -1.49 8.92 -10.11
N GLY A 61 -1.01 10.12 -10.48
CA GLY A 61 -1.81 11.32 -10.74
C GLY A 61 -1.73 11.71 -12.21
N ALA A 62 -2.07 12.96 -12.53
CA ALA A 62 -2.11 13.46 -13.91
C ALA A 62 -0.73 13.72 -14.56
N GLY A 63 0.37 13.52 -13.85
CA GLY A 63 1.73 13.75 -14.36
C GLY A 63 2.75 12.81 -13.75
N ASP A 64 4.02 13.05 -14.06
CA ASP A 64 5.12 12.13 -13.76
C ASP A 64 5.62 12.17 -12.30
N PHE A 65 5.09 13.10 -11.48
CA PHE A 65 5.47 13.24 -10.08
C PHE A 65 4.41 12.64 -9.14
N ASN A 66 4.80 11.64 -8.37
CA ASN A 66 3.93 10.90 -7.46
C ASN A 66 4.47 10.77 -6.02
N HIS A 67 5.49 11.56 -5.65
CA HIS A 67 6.01 11.60 -4.28
C HIS A 67 5.08 12.43 -3.37
N LEU A 68 3.98 11.81 -2.97
CA LEU A 68 3.00 12.40 -2.08
C LEU A 68 3.51 12.44 -0.64
N SER A 69 3.01 13.41 0.13
CA SER A 69 3.15 13.35 1.59
C SER A 69 2.48 12.07 2.13
N VAL A 70 3.02 11.48 3.20
CA VAL A 70 2.44 10.26 3.80
C VAL A 70 0.96 10.47 4.15
N ARG A 71 0.59 11.64 4.67
CA ARG A 71 -0.81 11.97 5.00
C ARG A 71 -1.72 11.94 3.76
N SER A 72 -1.25 12.50 2.65
CA SER A 72 -1.97 12.49 1.37
C SER A 72 -2.08 11.06 0.81
N ALA A 73 -0.99 10.30 0.84
CA ALA A 73 -0.97 8.91 0.40
C ALA A 73 -1.94 8.04 1.23
N VAL A 74 -1.96 8.21 2.55
CA VAL A 74 -2.92 7.53 3.46
C VAL A 74 -4.35 7.88 3.09
N SER A 75 -4.66 9.17 2.89
CA SER A 75 -6.02 9.62 2.57
C SER A 75 -6.54 8.99 1.28
N ILE A 76 -5.73 9.01 0.21
CA ILE A 76 -6.08 8.43 -1.09
C ILE A 76 -6.14 6.90 -1.01
N ALA A 77 -5.22 6.27 -0.29
CA ALA A 77 -5.20 4.81 -0.15
C ALA A 77 -6.46 4.30 0.56
N ILE A 78 -6.87 4.95 1.65
CA ILE A 78 -8.11 4.61 2.36
C ILE A 78 -9.30 4.80 1.42
N ASP A 79 -9.38 5.91 0.69
CA ASP A 79 -10.46 6.13 -0.27
C ASP A 79 -10.51 5.05 -1.37
N ARG A 80 -9.38 4.67 -1.94
CA ARG A 80 -9.32 3.60 -2.97
C ARG A 80 -9.67 2.21 -2.44
N ILE A 81 -9.39 1.92 -1.16
CA ILE A 81 -9.63 0.60 -0.55
C ILE A 81 -11.05 0.51 0.04
N VAL A 82 -11.47 1.50 0.82
CA VAL A 82 -12.74 1.47 1.59
C VAL A 82 -13.74 2.54 1.19
N GLY A 83 -13.36 3.50 0.34
CA GLY A 83 -14.29 4.48 -0.23
C GLY A 83 -15.37 3.80 -1.07
N ARG A 84 -16.39 4.57 -1.50
CA ARG A 84 -17.52 4.04 -2.28
C ARG A 84 -17.13 3.71 -3.71
#